data_AF-A0A7J9VIL5-F1
#
_entry.id   AF-A0A7J9VIL5-F1
#
_cell.length_a   1.000
_cell.length_b   1.000
_cell.length_c   1.000
_cell.angle_alpha   90.00
_cell.angle_beta   90.00
_cell.angle_gamma   90.00
#
_symmetry.space_group_name_H-M   'P 1'
#
loop_
_entity.id
_entity.type
_entity.pdbx_description
1 polymer ?
#
loop_
_entity_poly.entity_id
_entity_poly.type
_entity_poly.pdbx_seq_one_letter_code
_entity_poly.pdbx_strand_id
1 'polypeptide(L)'
;MVEESLAQEIERLESEGIIAGARVLRSEQWAPGNVTVGGDVGLELYQQQTGLLFSHMFGAVATAGVAPTFTHTFTPGDLSGKAFTAQVGRPDVGGVVRAFTYAGCKVASWELAVEAGENATLGLTVIGMTETTATPLAVATFATDAARPLNFRHGAVTIAGAAAKVRALTVSADNMLSDD
;
A
#
# COMPACT_ATOMS: atom_id res chain seq x y z
N MET A 1 -11.96 -5.96 -1.41
CA MET A 1 -11.12 -5.58 -0.24
C MET A 1 -9.74 -6.24 -0.23
N VAL A 2 -9.46 -7.18 -1.16
CA VAL A 2 -8.08 -7.56 -1.55
C VAL A 2 -7.91 -7.15 -3.01
N GLU A 3 -7.60 -5.88 -3.20
CA GLU A 3 -7.48 -5.27 -4.52
C GLU A 3 -6.32 -4.28 -4.49
N GLU A 4 -5.77 -4.00 -5.65
CA GLU A 4 -4.63 -3.12 -5.81
C GLU A 4 -4.88 -2.21 -7.03
N SER A 5 -4.59 -0.92 -6.89
CA SER A 5 -4.86 0.12 -7.89
C SER A 5 -3.68 1.05 -8.20
N LEU A 6 -2.45 0.67 -7.85
CA LEU A 6 -1.26 1.47 -8.15
C LEU A 6 -1.15 1.70 -9.65
N ALA A 7 -0.95 2.95 -10.03
CA ALA A 7 -0.71 3.33 -11.40
C ALA A 7 0.13 4.59 -11.45
N GLN A 8 0.84 4.76 -12.56
CA GLN A 8 1.31 6.07 -12.98
C GLN A 8 0.23 6.76 -13.81
N GLU A 9 -0.17 7.94 -13.38
CA GLU A 9 -1.02 8.84 -14.15
C GLU A 9 -0.20 10.02 -14.66
N ILE A 10 -0.40 10.35 -15.93
CA ILE A 10 0.19 11.53 -16.55
C ILE A 10 -0.97 12.44 -16.88
N GLU A 11 -1.02 13.59 -16.22
CA GLU A 11 -2.05 14.59 -16.46
C GLU A 11 -1.99 15.05 -17.92
N ARG A 12 -3.17 15.13 -18.56
CA ARG A 12 -3.31 15.62 -19.91
C ARG A 12 -3.87 17.04 -19.88
N LEU A 13 -3.01 18.03 -20.08
CA LEU A 13 -3.40 19.43 -20.19
C LEU A 13 -3.93 19.69 -21.60
N GLU A 14 -5.25 19.68 -21.77
CA GLU A 14 -5.89 19.89 -23.07
C GLU A 14 -5.87 21.36 -23.48
N SER A 15 -5.72 21.61 -24.79
CA SER A 15 -5.70 22.97 -25.33
C SER A 15 -7.11 23.56 -25.35
N GLU A 16 -7.30 24.73 -24.73
CA GLU A 16 -8.56 25.50 -24.87
C GLU A 16 -8.70 26.15 -26.28
N GLY A 17 -7.66 26.06 -27.11
CA GLY A 17 -7.63 26.65 -28.44
C GLY A 17 -8.48 25.88 -29.46
N ILE A 18 -9.46 26.56 -30.07
CA ILE A 18 -10.25 26.01 -31.18
C ILE A 18 -9.54 26.29 -32.50
N ILE A 19 -9.20 25.23 -33.25
CA ILE A 19 -8.65 25.35 -34.60
C ILE A 19 -9.79 25.64 -35.58
N ALA A 20 -9.64 26.69 -36.39
CA ALA A 20 -10.63 27.05 -37.40
C ALA A 20 -10.95 25.86 -38.32
N GLY A 21 -12.25 25.58 -38.48
CA GLY A 21 -12.74 24.45 -39.29
C GLY A 21 -12.76 23.09 -38.59
N ALA A 22 -12.21 22.97 -37.38
CA ALA A 22 -12.36 21.79 -36.54
C ALA A 22 -13.60 21.95 -35.61
N ARG A 23 -14.36 20.86 -35.44
CA ARG A 23 -15.53 20.81 -34.54
C ARG A 23 -15.24 20.14 -33.20
N VAL A 24 -14.08 19.48 -33.09
CA VAL A 24 -13.61 18.76 -31.91
C VAL A 24 -12.12 18.98 -31.77
N LEU A 25 -11.63 18.87 -30.53
CA LEU A 25 -10.21 18.80 -30.21
C LEU A 25 -9.55 17.63 -30.95
N ARG A 26 -8.42 17.90 -31.60
CA ARG A 26 -7.61 16.85 -32.22
C ARG A 26 -6.83 16.10 -31.14
N SER A 27 -6.50 14.83 -31.40
CA SER A 27 -5.75 13.99 -30.44
C SER A 27 -4.41 14.58 -30.01
N GLU A 28 -3.81 15.45 -30.82
CA GLU A 28 -2.52 16.11 -30.61
C GLU A 28 -2.62 17.41 -29.80
N GLN A 29 -3.83 17.93 -29.55
CA GLN A 29 -4.04 19.21 -28.87
C GLN A 29 -3.98 19.09 -27.34
N TRP A 30 -2.84 18.63 -26.84
CA TRP A 30 -2.56 18.51 -25.41
C TRP A 30 -1.06 18.60 -25.13
N ALA A 31 -0.72 18.93 -23.88
CA ALA A 31 0.63 18.81 -23.33
C ALA A 31 0.60 17.94 -22.06
N PRO A 32 1.69 17.23 -21.73
CA PRO A 32 1.79 16.50 -20.48
C PRO A 32 1.87 17.49 -19.30
N GLY A 33 1.06 17.25 -18.27
CA GLY A 33 1.09 17.93 -16.99
C GLY A 33 1.88 17.14 -15.94
N ASN A 34 1.43 17.19 -14.69
CA ASN A 34 2.09 16.47 -13.60
C ASN A 34 2.03 14.95 -13.81
N VAL A 35 3.05 14.25 -13.30
CA VAL A 35 3.08 12.79 -13.23
C VAL A 35 2.89 12.39 -11.78
N THR A 36 1.84 11.62 -11.51
CA THR A 36 1.56 11.06 -10.19
C THR A 36 1.73 9.56 -10.25
N VAL A 37 2.23 8.98 -9.17
CA VAL A 37 2.38 7.53 -9.02
C VAL A 37 1.80 7.16 -7.68
N GLY A 38 0.82 6.27 -7.65
CA GLY A 38 0.18 5.88 -6.41
C GLY A 38 -1.10 5.10 -6.63
N GLY A 39 -1.77 4.80 -5.52
CA GLY A 39 -3.01 4.03 -5.49
C GLY A 39 -3.18 3.26 -4.18
N ASP A 40 -4.22 2.46 -4.13
CA ASP A 40 -4.61 1.70 -2.94
C ASP A 40 -4.15 0.25 -3.02
N VAL A 41 -3.84 -0.32 -1.86
CA VAL A 41 -3.48 -1.73 -1.70
C VAL A 41 -4.27 -2.29 -0.51
N GLY A 42 -5.18 -3.22 -0.79
CA GLY A 42 -5.94 -3.98 0.20
C GLY A 42 -5.42 -5.40 0.35
N LEU A 43 -5.18 -5.83 1.59
CA LEU A 43 -4.60 -7.13 1.94
C LEU A 43 -5.34 -7.74 3.14
N GLU A 44 -5.37 -9.06 3.26
CA GLU A 44 -5.52 -9.67 4.58
C GLU A 44 -4.21 -9.63 5.36
N LEU A 45 -4.29 -9.53 6.68
CA LEU A 45 -3.12 -9.52 7.53
C LEU A 45 -2.64 -10.95 7.79
N TYR A 46 -1.43 -11.28 7.35
CA TYR A 46 -0.81 -12.59 7.57
C TYR A 46 0.18 -12.58 8.74
N GLN A 47 0.48 -13.77 9.28
CA GLN A 47 1.38 -13.92 10.41
C GLN A 47 2.87 -13.66 10.11
N GLN A 48 3.24 -13.45 8.84
CA GLN A 48 4.63 -13.24 8.42
C GLN A 48 4.75 -12.00 7.52
N GLN A 49 5.94 -11.40 7.50
CA GLN A 49 6.36 -10.30 6.61
C GLN A 49 5.58 -8.97 6.71
N THR A 50 4.61 -8.84 7.62
CA THR A 50 3.85 -7.60 7.86
C THR A 50 4.65 -6.50 8.56
N GLY A 51 5.73 -6.85 9.27
CA GLY A 51 6.57 -5.89 10.00
C GLY A 51 7.26 -4.86 9.11
N LEU A 52 7.50 -5.17 7.83
CA LEU A 52 8.00 -4.21 6.85
C LEU A 52 6.97 -3.09 6.64
N LEU A 53 5.73 -3.46 6.31
CA LEU A 53 4.64 -2.51 6.09
C LEU A 53 4.38 -1.66 7.33
N PHE A 54 4.36 -2.28 8.51
CA PHE A 54 4.19 -1.56 9.77
C PHE A 54 5.34 -0.57 10.04
N SER A 55 6.56 -0.89 9.65
CA SER A 55 7.67 0.07 9.76
C SER A 55 7.48 1.30 8.85
N HIS A 56 6.87 1.12 7.68
CA HIS A 56 6.55 2.23 6.76
C HIS A 56 5.26 2.98 7.13
N MET A 57 4.35 2.36 7.88
CA MET A 57 3.14 2.99 8.41
C MET A 57 3.43 3.86 9.63
N PHE A 58 4.25 3.37 10.57
CA PHE A 58 4.50 4.00 11.86
C PHE A 58 5.82 4.77 11.94
N GLY A 59 6.84 4.44 11.15
CA GLY A 59 8.13 5.14 11.12
C GLY A 59 9.14 4.71 12.19
N ALA A 60 8.69 4.24 13.36
CA ALA A 60 9.55 3.67 14.39
C ALA A 60 9.13 2.25 14.81
N VAL A 61 10.13 1.38 14.99
CA VAL A 61 9.96 0.01 15.49
C VAL A 61 10.99 -0.30 16.56
N ALA A 62 10.54 -0.80 17.71
CA ALA A 62 11.38 -1.38 18.74
C ALA A 62 11.20 -2.90 18.74
N THR A 63 12.30 -3.64 18.69
CA THR A 63 12.28 -5.11 18.73
C THR A 63 12.90 -5.59 20.03
N ALA A 64 12.19 -6.43 20.76
CA ALA A 64 12.65 -7.06 22.00
C ALA A 64 12.50 -8.58 21.94
N GLY A 65 13.26 -9.29 22.76
CA GLY A 65 13.24 -10.75 22.84
C GLY A 65 14.53 -11.41 22.33
N VAL A 66 14.52 -12.74 22.36
CA VAL A 66 15.62 -13.59 21.89
C VAL A 66 15.04 -14.68 20.99
N ALA A 67 15.82 -15.14 20.01
CA ALA A 67 15.38 -16.15 19.07
C ALA A 67 14.79 -17.38 19.81
N PRO A 68 13.68 -17.96 19.33
CA PRO A 68 13.04 -17.71 18.02
C PRO A 68 11.94 -16.64 18.03
N THR A 69 11.59 -16.05 19.17
CA THR A 69 10.42 -15.18 19.30
C THR A 69 10.82 -13.74 19.59
N PHE A 70 10.30 -12.81 18.80
CA PHE A 70 10.51 -11.39 18.96
C PHE A 70 9.18 -10.67 19.13
N THR A 71 9.18 -9.63 19.95
CA THR A 71 8.08 -8.68 20.08
C THR A 71 8.48 -7.40 19.37
N HIS A 72 7.64 -6.96 18.42
CA HIS A 72 7.81 -5.69 17.72
C HIS A 72 6.78 -4.68 18.21
N THR A 73 7.24 -3.53 18.68
CA THR A 73 6.40 -2.39 19.05
C THR A 73 6.56 -1.31 17.99
N PHE A 74 5.49 -1.03 17.27
CA PHE A 74 5.43 0.03 16.26
C PHE A 74 4.82 1.28 16.89
N THR A 75 5.48 2.42 16.71
CA THR A 75 5.05 3.70 17.29
C THR A 75 5.15 4.79 16.23
N PRO A 76 4.19 5.73 16.16
CA PRO A 76 4.32 6.89 15.31
C PRO A 76 5.67 7.60 15.54
N GLY A 77 6.40 7.84 14.47
CA GLY A 77 7.73 8.40 14.46
C GLY A 77 8.08 9.00 13.10
N ASP A 78 9.34 9.38 12.91
CA ASP A 78 9.79 10.00 11.66
C ASP A 78 9.78 9.01 10.47
N LEU A 79 9.17 9.43 9.37
CA LEU A 79 9.10 8.69 8.11
C LEU A 79 10.17 9.12 7.10
N SER A 80 11.05 10.04 7.49
CA SER A 80 12.18 10.48 6.65
C SER A 80 13.12 9.32 6.34
N GLY A 81 13.52 9.21 5.08
CA GLY A 81 14.36 8.11 4.59
C GLY A 81 13.69 6.72 4.59
N LYS A 82 12.42 6.60 4.99
CA LYS A 82 11.65 5.36 4.84
C LYS A 82 10.94 5.37 3.50
N ALA A 83 11.42 4.53 2.59
CA ALA A 83 10.76 4.24 1.33
C ALA A 83 10.91 2.76 1.00
N PHE A 84 9.95 2.22 0.25
CA PHE A 84 9.99 0.85 -0.24
C PHE A 84 9.77 0.81 -1.75
N THR A 85 9.97 -0.36 -2.33
CA THR A 85 9.63 -0.64 -3.72
C THR A 85 8.47 -1.63 -3.72
N ALA A 86 7.37 -1.28 -4.37
CA ALA A 86 6.28 -2.20 -4.62
C ALA A 86 6.43 -2.79 -6.02
N GLN A 87 6.02 -4.05 -6.20
CA GLN A 87 5.98 -4.67 -7.50
C GLN A 87 4.67 -5.43 -7.67
N VAL A 88 4.02 -5.21 -8.80
CA VAL A 88 2.76 -5.85 -9.15
C VAL A 88 2.94 -6.65 -10.42
N GLY A 89 2.64 -7.94 -10.35
CA GLY A 89 2.56 -8.81 -11.52
C GLY A 89 1.13 -8.82 -12.08
N ARG A 90 0.91 -8.17 -13.22
CA ARG A 90 -0.41 -8.15 -13.89
C ARG A 90 -0.38 -9.07 -15.11
N PRO A 91 -1.21 -10.13 -15.16
CA PRO A 91 -1.31 -10.97 -16.35
C PRO A 91 -1.97 -10.21 -17.50
N ASP A 92 -1.37 -10.26 -18.68
CA ASP A 92 -2.00 -9.75 -19.89
C ASP A 92 -2.95 -10.78 -20.53
N VAL A 93 -3.66 -10.38 -21.59
CA VAL A 93 -4.59 -11.26 -22.34
C VAL A 93 -3.92 -12.51 -22.93
N GLY A 94 -2.59 -12.48 -23.11
CA GLY A 94 -1.80 -13.62 -23.56
C GLY A 94 -1.33 -14.54 -22.43
N GLY A 95 -1.66 -14.24 -21.18
CA GLY A 95 -1.22 -14.98 -20.00
C GLY A 95 0.21 -14.66 -19.56
N VAL A 96 0.86 -13.66 -20.18
CA VAL A 96 2.19 -13.21 -19.76
C VAL A 96 2.03 -12.26 -18.59
N VAL A 97 2.67 -12.59 -17.46
CA VAL A 97 2.69 -11.70 -16.29
C VAL A 97 3.67 -10.55 -16.55
N ARG A 98 3.14 -9.34 -16.65
CA ARG A 98 3.92 -8.11 -16.78
C ARG A 98 4.19 -7.55 -15.40
N ALA A 99 5.46 -7.26 -15.15
CA ALA A 99 5.90 -6.65 -13.90
C ALA A 99 5.79 -5.13 -14.00
N PHE A 100 5.11 -4.52 -13.04
CA PHE A 100 5.07 -3.08 -12.81
C PHE A 100 5.79 -2.81 -11.50
N THR A 101 6.89 -2.06 -11.56
CA THR A 101 7.74 -1.74 -10.42
C THR A 101 7.55 -0.28 -10.05
N TYR A 102 7.09 -0.05 -8.83
CA TYR A 102 6.86 1.26 -8.23
C TYR A 102 7.99 1.56 -7.25
N ALA A 103 8.89 2.48 -7.60
CA ALA A 103 10.02 2.83 -6.75
C ALA A 103 9.73 4.06 -5.88
N GLY A 104 10.43 4.16 -4.74
CA GLY A 104 10.29 5.31 -3.84
C GLY A 104 8.93 5.40 -3.15
N CYS A 105 8.26 4.26 -2.94
CA CYS A 105 6.94 4.21 -2.35
C CYS A 105 6.95 4.59 -0.86
N LYS A 106 5.91 5.31 -0.45
CA LYS A 106 5.58 5.62 0.94
C LYS A 106 4.10 5.36 1.20
N VAL A 107 3.79 5.04 2.45
CA VAL A 107 2.40 4.89 2.91
C VAL A 107 1.88 6.28 3.30
N ALA A 108 0.93 6.81 2.52
CA ALA A 108 0.28 8.08 2.79
C ALA A 108 -0.77 7.95 3.90
N SER A 109 -1.60 6.90 3.84
CA SER A 109 -2.57 6.59 4.89
C SER A 109 -2.79 5.08 4.98
N TRP A 110 -3.36 4.64 6.11
CA TRP A 110 -3.61 3.22 6.34
C TRP A 110 -4.80 2.98 7.24
N GLU A 111 -5.38 1.79 7.12
CA GLU A 111 -6.47 1.28 7.96
C GLU A 111 -6.23 -0.19 8.28
N LEU A 112 -6.23 -0.52 9.58
CA LEU A 112 -6.26 -1.87 10.10
C LEU A 112 -7.65 -2.15 10.68
N ALA A 113 -8.34 -3.14 10.13
CA ALA A 113 -9.69 -3.51 10.55
C ALA A 113 -9.79 -5.00 10.88
N VAL A 114 -10.65 -5.34 11.84
CA VAL A 114 -11.01 -6.73 12.15
C VAL A 114 -12.41 -6.81 12.76
N GLU A 115 -13.21 -7.76 12.29
CA GLU A 115 -14.55 -8.04 12.80
C GLU A 115 -14.72 -9.50 13.24
N ALA A 116 -15.58 -9.75 14.23
CA ALA A 116 -15.89 -11.08 14.71
C ALA A 116 -16.46 -11.97 13.60
N GLY A 117 -15.71 -13.02 13.26
CA GLY A 117 -16.07 -13.95 12.16
C GLY A 117 -15.29 -13.70 10.88
N GLU A 118 -14.47 -12.64 10.82
CA GLU A 118 -13.71 -12.24 9.64
C GLU A 118 -12.19 -12.23 9.88
N ASN A 119 -11.44 -12.23 8.79
CA ASN A 119 -10.00 -12.04 8.82
C ASN A 119 -9.68 -10.56 9.06
N ALA A 120 -8.54 -10.31 9.72
CA ALA A 120 -8.03 -8.96 9.84
C ALA A 120 -7.54 -8.46 8.47
N THR A 121 -7.81 -7.20 8.16
CA THR A 121 -7.49 -6.59 6.87
C THR A 121 -6.66 -5.34 7.06
N LEU A 122 -5.79 -5.08 6.09
CA LEU A 122 -4.95 -3.90 6.01
C LEU A 122 -5.21 -3.20 4.68
N GLY A 123 -5.70 -1.96 4.75
CA GLY A 123 -5.77 -1.04 3.63
C GLY A 123 -4.60 -0.04 3.70
N LEU A 124 -3.93 0.19 2.58
CA LEU A 124 -2.84 1.14 2.44
C LEU A 124 -3.13 2.06 1.25
N THR A 125 -2.97 3.37 1.45
CA THR A 125 -2.84 4.33 0.36
C THR A 125 -1.35 4.58 0.15
N VAL A 126 -0.86 4.34 -1.05
CA VAL A 126 0.57 4.43 -1.39
C VAL A 126 0.80 5.55 -2.39
N ILE A 127 1.83 6.35 -2.13
CA ILE A 127 2.40 7.29 -3.10
C ILE A 127 3.79 6.80 -3.50
N GLY A 128 4.15 6.95 -4.77
CA GLY A 128 5.41 6.49 -5.35
C GLY A 128 6.12 7.60 -6.12
N MET A 129 7.38 7.33 -6.47
CA MET A 129 8.21 8.26 -7.24
C MET A 129 8.16 7.96 -8.74
N THR A 130 8.24 6.68 -9.11
CA THR A 130 8.29 6.25 -10.52
C THR A 130 7.64 4.89 -10.71
N GLU A 131 7.06 4.68 -11.89
CA GLU A 131 6.65 3.37 -12.39
C GLU A 131 7.60 2.93 -13.53
N THR A 132 8.00 1.65 -13.54
CA THR A 132 8.75 1.05 -14.65
C THR A 132 8.37 -0.40 -14.87
N THR A 133 8.44 -0.86 -16.11
CA THR A 133 8.22 -2.26 -16.49
C THR A 133 9.51 -2.97 -16.92
N ALA A 134 10.67 -2.34 -16.72
CA ALA A 134 11.96 -2.87 -17.15
C ALA A 134 12.55 -3.92 -16.18
N THR A 135 12.07 -3.95 -14.94
CA THR A 135 12.54 -4.87 -13.90
C THR A 135 11.70 -6.15 -13.90
N PRO A 136 12.31 -7.35 -14.03
CA PRO A 136 11.58 -8.61 -13.94
C PRO A 136 10.85 -8.78 -12.60
N LEU A 137 9.76 -9.55 -12.61
CA LEU A 137 9.00 -9.86 -11.39
C LEU A 137 9.89 -10.59 -10.38
N ALA A 138 9.96 -10.09 -9.15
CA ALA A 138 10.68 -10.74 -8.08
C ALA A 138 10.02 -12.09 -7.71
N VAL A 139 10.86 -13.09 -7.41
CA VAL A 139 10.38 -14.39 -6.92
C VAL A 139 10.07 -14.26 -5.44
N ALA A 140 8.80 -14.43 -5.07
CA ALA A 140 8.36 -14.41 -3.68
C ALA A 140 8.90 -15.63 -2.92
N THR A 141 9.35 -15.41 -1.68
CA THR A 141 9.78 -16.48 -0.77
C THR A 141 8.95 -16.44 0.50
N PHE A 142 8.52 -17.62 0.93
CA PHE A 142 7.63 -17.80 2.07
C PHE A 142 8.26 -18.80 3.04
N ALA A 143 8.23 -18.53 4.34
CA ALA A 143 8.63 -19.52 5.33
C ALA A 143 7.50 -20.53 5.56
N THR A 144 7.79 -21.59 6.31
CA THR A 144 6.78 -22.58 6.73
C THR A 144 5.60 -21.87 7.39
N ASP A 145 4.38 -22.33 7.08
CA ASP A 145 3.11 -21.79 7.59
C ASP A 145 2.77 -20.33 7.17
N ALA A 146 3.45 -19.70 6.20
CA ALA A 146 3.21 -18.28 5.86
C ALA A 146 1.75 -17.91 5.48
N ALA A 147 0.95 -18.87 5.01
CA ALA A 147 -0.40 -18.66 4.49
C ALA A 147 -1.51 -18.59 5.57
N ARG A 148 -1.19 -18.32 6.84
CA ARG A 148 -2.19 -18.23 7.92
C ARG A 148 -2.60 -16.76 8.17
N PRO A 149 -3.84 -16.35 7.85
CA PRO A 149 -4.31 -15.01 8.16
C PRO A 149 -4.59 -14.85 9.65
N LEU A 150 -4.40 -13.63 10.13
CA LEU A 150 -4.90 -13.20 11.42
C LEU A 150 -6.41 -12.95 11.30
N ASN A 151 -7.13 -13.20 12.38
CA ASN A 151 -8.56 -13.00 12.47
C ASN A 151 -8.90 -12.54 13.88
N PHE A 152 -10.17 -12.25 14.14
CA PHE A 152 -10.61 -11.67 15.41
C PHE A 152 -10.15 -12.42 16.67
N ARG A 153 -9.98 -13.76 16.61
CA ARG A 153 -9.59 -14.57 17.77
C ARG A 153 -8.15 -14.36 18.22
N HIS A 154 -7.30 -13.80 17.35
CA HIS A 154 -5.89 -13.56 17.61
C HIS A 154 -5.64 -12.17 18.23
N GLY A 155 -6.66 -11.30 18.27
CA GLY A 155 -6.57 -9.95 18.83
C GLY A 155 -7.21 -9.84 20.21
N ALA A 156 -6.76 -8.85 20.98
CA ALA A 156 -7.41 -8.42 22.21
C ALA A 156 -7.35 -6.89 22.28
N VAL A 157 -8.42 -6.27 22.79
CA VAL A 157 -8.47 -4.83 23.05
C VAL A 157 -8.44 -4.61 24.55
N THR A 158 -7.57 -3.71 25.01
CA THR A 158 -7.52 -3.28 26.40
C THR A 158 -7.61 -1.75 26.48
N ILE A 159 -8.35 -1.25 27.46
CA ILE A 159 -8.49 0.18 27.76
C ILE A 159 -8.07 0.37 29.21
N ALA A 160 -7.04 1.20 29.44
CA ALA A 160 -6.44 1.41 30.75
C ALA A 160 -6.06 0.08 31.48
N GLY A 161 -5.63 -0.92 30.71
CA GLY A 161 -5.23 -2.24 31.23
C GLY A 161 -6.38 -3.23 31.46
N ALA A 162 -7.64 -2.82 31.31
CA ALA A 162 -8.80 -3.71 31.39
C ALA A 162 -9.23 -4.20 30.00
N ALA A 163 -9.59 -5.48 29.88
CA ALA A 163 -10.08 -6.04 28.62
C ALA A 163 -11.41 -5.39 28.19
N ALA A 164 -11.46 -4.86 26.97
CA ALA A 164 -12.66 -4.34 26.35
C ALA A 164 -13.27 -5.41 25.45
N LYS A 165 -14.57 -5.68 25.62
CA LYS A 165 -15.31 -6.59 24.74
C LYS A 165 -15.82 -5.80 23.53
N VAL A 166 -15.20 -6.05 22.39
CA VAL A 166 -15.59 -5.44 21.11
C VAL A 166 -16.15 -6.50 20.16
N ARG A 167 -16.92 -6.08 19.15
CA ARG A 167 -17.33 -6.95 18.02
C ARG A 167 -16.54 -6.66 16.74
N ALA A 168 -16.05 -5.45 16.62
CA ALA A 168 -15.15 -5.00 15.57
C ALA A 168 -14.17 -3.98 16.14
N LEU A 169 -13.02 -3.82 15.48
CA LEU A 169 -12.03 -2.79 15.75
C LEU A 169 -11.51 -2.27 14.41
N THR A 170 -11.48 -0.95 14.28
CA THR A 170 -10.79 -0.26 13.19
C THR A 170 -9.83 0.75 13.79
N VAL A 171 -8.59 0.75 13.31
CA VAL A 171 -7.56 1.71 13.64
C VAL A 171 -7.01 2.25 12.32
N SER A 172 -7.01 3.57 12.16
CA SER A 172 -6.50 4.22 10.95
C SER A 172 -5.64 5.42 11.31
N ALA A 173 -4.75 5.79 10.39
CA ALA A 173 -4.01 7.04 10.48
C ALA A 173 -3.67 7.58 9.08
N ASP A 174 -3.45 8.88 9.05
CA ASP A 174 -2.97 9.64 7.90
C ASP A 174 -1.59 10.21 8.26
N ASN A 175 -0.61 9.95 7.41
CA ASN A 175 0.76 10.42 7.57
C ASN A 175 0.97 11.83 7.03
N MET A 176 -0.07 12.46 6.44
CA MET A 176 -0.08 13.83 5.95
C MET A 176 1.11 14.11 5.02
N LEU A 177 1.43 13.15 4.15
CA LEU A 177 2.51 13.29 3.19
C LEU A 177 2.07 14.24 2.07
N SER A 178 2.95 15.18 1.72
CA SER A 178 2.78 16.02 0.53
C SER A 178 3.04 15.18 -0.72
N ASP A 179 2.18 15.33 -1.72
CA ASP A 179 2.29 14.81 -3.07
C ASP A 179 2.85 15.86 -4.07
N ASP A 180 2.95 17.12 -3.65
CA ASP A 180 3.61 18.24 -4.36
C ASP A 180 5.15 18.27 -4.22
#